data_AF-A0A6N7SQZ2-F1
#
_entry.id   AF-A0A6N7SQZ2-F1
#
_cell.length_a   1.000
_cell.length_b   1.000
_cell.length_c   1.000
_cell.angle_alpha   90.00
_cell.angle_beta   90.00
_cell.angle_gamma   90.00
#
_symmetry.space_group_name_H-M   'P 1'
#
loop_
_entity.id
_entity.type
_entity.pdbx_description
1 polymer ?
#
loop_
_entity_poly.entity_id
_entity_poly.type
_entity_poly.pdbx_seq_one_letter_code
_entity_poly.pdbx_strand_id
1 'polypeptide(L)'
;MRSLKRNEQPFWYAQYKDRVPILDSDGYETGDYETGYSAPVSFYANISAGRGDAQNEVFGKELDFTRTISTTDMTCPINEHSLIWIETEPVLKPDGTADPDSADYTVATKPARSLNSIMVAIKWRQKNGGI
;
A
#
# COMPACT_ATOMS: atom_id res chain seq x y z
N MET A 1 9.14 5.38 21.56
CA MET A 1 9.86 5.54 20.28
C MET A 1 9.94 7.02 19.97
N ARG A 2 11.15 7.59 19.88
CA ARG A 2 11.33 8.93 19.31
C ARG A 2 11.56 8.73 17.82
N SER A 3 10.53 8.90 16.99
CA SER A 3 10.70 8.87 15.54
C SER A 3 11.61 10.04 15.16
N LEU A 4 12.83 9.72 14.71
CA LEU A 4 13.70 10.71 14.08
C LEU A 4 13.07 11.04 12.73
N LYS A 5 12.55 12.27 12.57
CA LYS A 5 12.06 12.79 11.27
C LYS A 5 13.06 12.60 10.12
N ARG A 6 14.35 12.52 10.44
CA ARG A 6 15.43 12.26 9.47
C ARG A 6 15.34 10.89 8.78
N ASN A 7 14.66 9.92 9.40
CA ASN A 7 14.48 8.58 8.84
C ASN A 7 13.11 8.39 8.17
N GLU A 8 12.31 9.47 8.03
CA GLU A 8 11.07 9.43 7.26
C GLU A 8 11.42 9.49 5.78
N GLN A 9 10.91 8.53 5.02
CA GLN A 9 11.04 8.50 3.57
C GLN A 9 9.68 8.86 2.96
N PRO A 10 9.66 9.69 1.91
CA PRO A 10 8.45 9.93 1.14
C PRO A 10 8.07 8.65 0.39
N PHE A 11 6.80 8.30 0.43
CA PHE A 11 6.22 7.24 -0.40
C PHE A 11 4.80 7.64 -0.76
N TRP A 12 4.22 6.98 -1.75
CA TRP A 12 2.83 7.22 -2.15
C TRP A 12 1.96 6.05 -1.71
N TYR A 13 0.73 6.35 -1.34
CA TYR A 13 -0.27 5.34 -1.07
C TYR A 13 -1.62 5.70 -1.67
N ALA A 14 -2.39 4.68 -2.03
CA ALA A 14 -3.75 4.83 -2.54
C ALA A 14 -4.65 3.86 -1.80
N GLN A 15 -5.80 4.38 -1.34
CA GLN A 15 -6.82 3.57 -0.68
C GLN A 15 -7.81 3.06 -1.69
N TYR A 16 -8.28 1.84 -1.49
CA TYR A 16 -9.47 1.34 -2.15
C TYR A 16 -10.67 2.21 -1.78
N LYS A 17 -11.38 2.77 -2.78
CA LYS A 17 -12.60 3.56 -2.57
C LYS A 17 -13.84 2.75 -2.91
N ASP A 18 -14.05 2.45 -4.19
CA ASP A 18 -15.26 1.82 -4.68
C ASP A 18 -15.00 1.06 -5.98
N ARG A 19 -15.92 0.21 -6.40
CA ARG A 19 -15.87 -0.51 -7.68
C ARG A 19 -16.60 0.31 -8.73
N VAL A 20 -15.86 0.87 -9.68
CA VAL A 20 -16.46 1.65 -10.75
C VAL A 20 -16.88 0.68 -11.86
N PRO A 21 -18.17 0.61 -12.23
CA PRO A 21 -18.59 -0.22 -13.35
C PRO A 21 -17.97 0.33 -14.64
N ILE A 22 -17.33 -0.53 -15.42
CA ILE A 22 -16.80 -0.15 -16.73
C ILE A 22 -17.99 -0.10 -17.70
N LEU A 23 -18.19 1.07 -18.29
CA LEU A 23 -19.16 1.28 -19.37
C LEU A 23 -18.47 0.98 -20.70
N ASP A 24 -19.11 0.17 -21.53
CA ASP A 24 -18.64 -0.08 -22.89
C ASP A 24 -18.82 1.17 -23.77
N SER A 25 -18.28 1.17 -24.99
CA SER A 25 -18.35 2.32 -25.91
C SER A 25 -19.79 2.73 -26.27
N ASP A 26 -20.76 1.85 -26.02
CA ASP A 26 -22.20 2.05 -26.24
C ASP A 26 -22.97 2.44 -24.95
N GLY A 27 -22.28 2.65 -23.82
CA GLY A 27 -22.89 3.08 -22.55
C GLY A 27 -23.62 1.99 -21.77
N TYR A 28 -23.44 0.72 -22.14
CA TYR A 28 -23.95 -0.42 -21.39
C TYR A 28 -22.93 -0.90 -20.35
N GLU A 29 -23.43 -1.37 -19.21
CA GLU A 29 -22.63 -1.99 -18.16
C GLU A 29 -22.08 -3.32 -18.68
N THR A 30 -20.76 -3.39 -18.93
CA THR A 30 -20.10 -4.60 -19.48
C THR A 30 -20.06 -5.76 -18.46
N GLY A 31 -20.41 -5.48 -17.19
CA GLY A 31 -20.32 -6.45 -16.09
C GLY A 31 -18.91 -6.59 -15.51
N ASP A 32 -17.91 -5.97 -16.15
CA ASP A 32 -16.59 -5.76 -15.59
C ASP A 32 -16.58 -4.54 -14.66
N TYR A 33 -16.03 -4.76 -13.47
CA TYR A 33 -15.87 -3.72 -12.46
C TYR A 33 -14.39 -3.36 -12.39
N GLU A 34 -14.07 -2.10 -12.65
CA GLU A 34 -12.74 -1.60 -12.36
C GLU A 34 -12.64 -1.24 -10.88
N THR A 35 -11.49 -1.53 -10.30
CA THR A 35 -11.25 -1.17 -8.90
C THR A 35 -10.88 0.30 -8.83
N GLY A 36 -11.80 1.14 -8.37
CA GLY A 36 -11.58 2.57 -8.15
C GLY A 36 -10.73 2.80 -6.90
N TYR A 37 -9.43 3.00 -7.10
CA TYR A 37 -8.53 3.49 -6.06
C TYR A 37 -8.61 5.01 -5.96
N SER A 38 -8.45 5.56 -4.76
CA SER A 38 -8.30 7.00 -4.58
C SER A 38 -7.03 7.51 -5.25
N ALA A 39 -6.99 8.80 -5.58
CA ALA A 39 -5.76 9.45 -6.04
C ALA A 39 -4.61 9.18 -5.06
N PRO A 40 -3.40 8.89 -5.56
CA PRO A 40 -2.24 8.59 -4.74
C PRO A 40 -1.88 9.81 -3.90
N VAL A 41 -1.71 9.60 -2.60
CA VAL A 41 -1.35 10.65 -1.64
C VAL A 41 0.08 10.41 -1.19
N SER A 42 0.90 11.46 -1.22
CA SER A 42 2.26 11.42 -0.69
C SER A 42 2.20 11.37 0.84
N PHE A 43 2.90 10.43 1.44
CA PHE A 43 3.03 10.26 2.88
C PHE A 43 4.48 10.15 3.29
N TYR A 44 4.78 10.57 4.52
CA TYR A 44 6.10 10.47 5.11
C TYR A 44 6.00 9.54 6.31
N ALA A 45 6.76 8.43 6.27
CA ALA A 45 6.88 7.54 7.40
C ALA A 45 8.24 6.86 7.41
N ASN A 46 8.57 6.21 8.52
CA ASN A 46 9.78 5.42 8.59
C ASN A 46 9.55 4.07 7.90
N ILE A 47 10.32 3.81 6.86
CA ILE A 47 10.28 2.53 6.13
C ILE A 47 11.50 1.71 6.55
N SER A 48 11.29 0.43 6.86
CA SER A 48 12.39 -0.47 7.19
C SER A 48 13.29 -0.71 5.96
N ALA A 49 14.58 -0.93 6.22
CA ALA A 49 15.49 -1.42 5.18
C ALA A 49 14.97 -2.76 4.63
N GLY A 50 15.05 -2.94 3.31
CA GLY A 50 14.54 -4.12 2.61
C GLY A 50 15.34 -5.37 2.93
N ARG A 51 14.94 -6.08 3.99
CA ARG A 51 15.19 -7.49 4.23
C ARG A 51 14.26 -7.91 5.36
N GLY A 52 13.20 -8.65 5.00
CA GLY A 52 12.25 -9.20 5.95
C GLY A 52 12.93 -10.23 6.83
N ASP A 53 13.51 -9.78 7.94
CA ASP A 53 13.79 -10.68 9.04
C ASP A 53 12.44 -10.88 9.73
N ALA A 54 11.78 -11.98 9.37
CA ALA A 54 10.63 -12.52 10.07
C ALA A 54 11.08 -12.95 11.49
N GLN A 55 11.44 -11.99 12.34
CA GLN A 55 11.67 -12.21 13.76
C GLN A 55 10.32 -12.43 14.44
N ASN A 56 9.63 -13.52 14.10
CA ASN A 56 8.57 -14.06 14.93
C ASN A 56 8.37 -15.57 14.75
N GLU A 57 9.43 -16.32 14.51
CA GLU A 57 9.40 -17.79 14.59
C GLU A 57 9.67 -18.30 16.01
N VAL A 58 8.82 -17.90 16.97
CA VAL A 58 8.69 -18.63 18.24
C VAL A 58 7.30 -19.28 18.38
N PHE A 59 6.30 -18.81 17.63
CA PHE A 59 4.94 -19.34 17.63
C PHE A 59 4.27 -19.27 16.25
N GLY A 60 4.74 -20.07 15.29
CA GLY A 60 3.94 -20.67 14.20
C GLY A 60 3.04 -19.79 13.31
N LYS A 61 3.26 -18.48 13.20
CA LYS A 61 2.47 -17.61 12.31
C LYS A 61 3.40 -16.93 11.31
N GLU A 62 3.58 -17.59 10.17
CA GLU A 62 4.33 -17.07 9.03
C GLU A 62 3.64 -15.79 8.53
N LEU A 63 4.28 -14.65 8.77
CA LEU A 63 3.86 -13.36 8.23
C LEU A 63 4.81 -13.06 7.06
N ASP A 64 4.37 -13.36 5.85
CA ASP A 64 5.06 -12.97 4.61
C ASP A 64 4.96 -11.46 4.39
N PHE A 65 5.87 -10.70 4.99
CA PHE A 65 6.08 -9.30 4.65
C PHE A 65 7.54 -9.07 4.28
N THR A 66 7.75 -8.14 3.36
CA THR A 66 9.09 -7.79 2.87
C THR A 66 9.67 -6.62 3.66
N ARG A 67 8.81 -5.67 4.05
CA ARG A 67 9.18 -4.45 4.76
C ARG A 67 8.08 -4.05 5.74
N THR A 68 8.41 -3.16 6.68
CA THR A 68 7.45 -2.54 7.58
C THR A 68 7.53 -1.03 7.49
N ILE A 69 6.38 -0.39 7.59
CA ILE A 69 6.25 1.07 7.69
C ILE A 69 5.83 1.38 9.12
N SER A 70 6.58 2.24 9.78
CA SER A 70 6.27 2.74 11.12
C SER A 70 5.98 4.23 11.07
N THR A 71 4.81 4.62 11.53
CA THR A 71 4.43 6.03 11.69
C THR A 71 3.95 6.29 13.10
N THR A 72 4.23 7.48 13.63
CA THR A 72 3.62 7.97 14.89
C THR A 72 2.31 8.71 14.63
N ASP A 73 1.96 8.92 13.37
CA ASP A 73 0.73 9.58 12.99
C ASP A 73 -0.45 8.61 13.10
N MET A 74 -1.31 8.85 14.09
CA MET A 74 -2.49 8.01 14.37
C MET A 74 -3.62 8.22 13.35
N THR A 75 -3.49 9.18 12.44
CA THR A 75 -4.46 9.43 11.36
C THR A 75 -4.14 8.63 10.10
N CYS A 76 -3.09 7.80 10.12
CA CYS A 76 -2.65 7.02 8.97
C CYS A 76 -3.82 6.23 8.36
N PRO A 77 -4.30 6.63 7.17
CA PRO A 77 -5.52 6.07 6.60
C PRO A 77 -5.23 4.84 5.73
N ILE A 78 -4.05 4.23 5.89
CA ILE A 78 -3.65 3.02 5.18
C ILE A 78 -4.44 1.82 5.74
N ASN A 79 -5.14 1.13 4.86
CA ASN A 79 -5.93 -0.09 5.12
C ASN A 79 -5.28 -1.32 4.44
N GLU A 80 -5.76 -2.52 4.77
CA GLU A 80 -5.28 -3.80 4.17
C GLU A 80 -5.34 -3.84 2.64
N HIS A 81 -6.28 -3.10 2.04
CA HIS A 81 -6.44 -3.02 0.58
C HIS A 81 -5.72 -1.80 -0.03
N SER A 82 -4.82 -1.16 0.72
CA SER A 82 -4.09 0.00 0.21
C SER A 82 -2.89 -0.43 -0.61
N LEU A 83 -2.69 0.29 -1.70
CA LEU A 83 -1.53 0.15 -2.57
C LEU A 83 -0.46 1.13 -2.13
N ILE A 84 0.80 0.70 -2.23
CA ILE A 84 1.95 1.46 -1.74
C ILE A 84 3.03 1.48 -2.82
N TRP A 85 3.55 2.68 -3.08
CA TRP A 85 4.62 2.95 -4.02
C TRP A 85 5.78 3.60 -3.28
N ILE A 86 6.91 2.91 -3.27
CA ILE A 86 8.13 3.34 -2.57
C ILE A 86 9.25 3.62 -3.56
N GLU A 87 9.37 2.80 -4.59
CA GLU A 87 10.47 2.88 -5.57
C GLU A 87 10.00 3.46 -6.90
N THR A 88 8.73 3.24 -7.25
CA THR A 88 8.12 3.81 -8.45
C THR A 88 7.15 4.94 -8.12
N GLU A 89 6.91 5.79 -9.11
CA GLU A 89 5.87 6.81 -9.00
C GLU A 89 4.50 6.20 -9.36
N PRO A 90 3.42 6.60 -8.68
CA PRO A 90 2.10 6.07 -8.93
C PRO A 90 1.60 6.50 -10.31
N VAL A 91 1.21 5.53 -11.14
CA VAL A 91 0.57 5.81 -12.42
C VAL A 91 -0.90 6.14 -12.18
N LEU A 92 -1.30 7.34 -12.61
CA LEU A 92 -2.69 7.77 -12.60
C LEU A 92 -3.38 7.27 -13.87
N LYS A 93 -4.53 6.62 -13.72
CA LYS A 93 -5.44 6.32 -14.81
C LYS A 93 -6.08 7.61 -15.35
N PRO A 94 -6.63 7.59 -16.58
CA PRO A 94 -7.38 8.71 -17.14
C PRO A 94 -8.59 9.13 -16.27
N ASP A 95 -9.08 8.25 -15.40
CA ASP A 95 -10.15 8.52 -14.43
C ASP A 95 -9.66 9.31 -13.19
N GLY A 96 -8.35 9.56 -13.07
CA GLY A 96 -7.74 10.21 -11.90
C GLY A 96 -7.50 9.27 -10.71
N THR A 97 -7.74 7.97 -10.89
CA THR A 97 -7.52 6.90 -9.91
C THR A 97 -6.12 6.31 -10.04
N ALA A 98 -5.59 5.70 -8.98
CA ALA A 98 -4.28 5.05 -9.03
C ALA A 98 -4.36 3.67 -9.71
N ASP A 99 -3.41 3.36 -10.59
CA ASP A 99 -3.36 2.08 -11.27
C ASP A 99 -2.90 0.96 -10.31
N PRO A 100 -3.70 -0.12 -10.13
CA PRO A 100 -3.31 -1.20 -9.23
C PRO A 100 -2.09 -1.99 -9.68
N ASP A 101 -1.79 -2.08 -10.98
CA ASP A 101 -0.67 -2.87 -11.48
C ASP A 101 0.67 -2.16 -11.31
N SER A 102 0.64 -0.83 -11.29
CA SER A 102 1.80 0.03 -11.00
C SER A 102 2.35 -0.11 -9.58
N ALA A 103 1.56 -0.61 -8.62
CA ALA A 103 1.95 -0.67 -7.21
C ALA A 103 3.13 -1.62 -6.94
N ASP A 104 4.15 -1.13 -6.24
CA ASP A 104 5.32 -1.93 -5.81
C ASP A 104 4.99 -2.86 -4.63
N TYR A 105 4.20 -2.37 -3.69
CA TYR A 105 3.91 -3.06 -2.44
C TYR A 105 2.41 -3.07 -2.15
N THR A 106 1.97 -4.14 -1.47
CA THR A 106 0.63 -4.25 -0.88
C THR A 106 0.74 -4.41 0.62
N VAL A 107 -0.33 -4.09 1.35
CA VAL A 107 -0.38 -4.31 2.80
C VAL A 107 -0.56 -5.80 3.08
N ALA A 108 0.38 -6.40 3.81
CA ALA A 108 0.40 -7.83 4.10
C ALA A 108 -0.54 -8.21 5.25
N THR A 109 -0.73 -7.29 6.20
CA THR A 109 -1.52 -7.51 7.41
C THR A 109 -2.16 -6.22 7.90
N LYS A 110 -3.18 -6.35 8.74
CA LYS A 110 -3.83 -5.22 9.41
C LYS A 110 -2.80 -4.28 10.04
N PRO A 111 -2.94 -2.96 9.84
CA PRO A 111 -2.13 -1.98 10.55
C PRO A 111 -2.16 -2.25 12.06
N ALA A 112 -1.01 -2.59 12.63
CA ALA A 112 -0.85 -2.78 14.05
C ALA A 112 -0.79 -1.41 14.73
N ARG A 113 -1.91 -1.00 15.32
CA ARG A 113 -2.01 0.27 16.05
C ARG A 113 -1.59 0.06 17.50
N SER A 114 -0.50 0.71 17.89
CA SER A 114 -0.06 0.85 19.28
C SER A 114 -0.50 2.20 19.84
N LEU A 115 -0.32 2.42 21.14
CA LEU A 115 -0.80 3.61 21.87
C LEU A 115 -0.34 4.94 21.23
N ASN A 116 0.85 4.95 20.61
CA ASN A 116 1.46 6.16 20.02
C ASN A 116 2.11 5.91 18.64
N SER A 117 1.86 4.76 18.02
CA SER A 117 2.50 4.42 16.74
C SER A 117 1.72 3.36 15.98
N ILE A 118 1.63 3.51 14.67
CA ILE A 118 1.06 2.53 13.74
C ILE A 118 2.21 1.85 13.00
N MET A 119 2.21 0.52 13.00
CA MET A 119 3.06 -0.29 12.15
C MET A 119 2.23 -0.97 11.07
N VAL A 120 2.65 -0.85 9.82
CA VAL A 120 2.02 -1.49 8.66
C VAL A 120 3.04 -2.43 8.05
N ALA A 121 2.71 -3.72 7.97
CA ALA A 121 3.55 -4.67 7.26
C ALA A 121 3.19 -4.64 5.77
N ILE A 122 4.20 -4.55 4.92
CA ILE A 122 4.03 -4.47 3.46
C ILE A 122 4.75 -5.63 2.79
N LYS A 123 4.11 -6.20 1.78
CA LYS A 123 4.63 -7.30 0.97
C LYS A 123 4.94 -6.78 -0.42
N TRP A 124 6.11 -7.16 -0.93
CA TRP A 124 6.45 -6.91 -2.33
C TRP A 124 5.43 -7.57 -3.24
N ARG A 125 4.86 -6.79 -4.16
CA ARG A 125 4.04 -7.34 -5.23
C ARG A 125 4.95 -7.62 -6.41
N GLN A 126 4.96 -8.87 -6.89
CA GLN A 126 5.55 -9.13 -8.21
C GLN A 126 4.73 -8.34 -9.23
N LYS A 127 5.32 -7.25 -9.74
CA LYS A 127 4.89 -6.66 -11.00
C LYS A 127 5.05 -7.77 -12.02
N ASN A 128 4.00 -8.10 -12.76
CA ASN A 128 4.08 -9.09 -13.84
C ASN A 128 4.82 -8.45 -15.03
N GLY A 129 6.03 -7.95 -14.78
CA GLY A 129 7.00 -7.56 -15.78
C GLY A 129 7.66 -8.84 -16.26
N GLY A 130 7.02 -9.49 -17.23
CA GLY A 130 7.60 -10.62 -17.92
C GLY A 130 8.96 -10.25 -18.52
N ILE A 131 9.92 -11.14 -18.28
CA ILE A 131 10.96 -11.49 -19.25
C ILE A 131 11.13 -13.01 -19.15
#